data_AF-A0A1I2MZX0-F1
#
_entry.id   AF-A0A1I2MZX0-F1
#
_cell.length_a   1.000
_cell.length_b   1.000
_cell.length_c   1.000
_cell.angle_alpha   90.00
_cell.angle_beta   90.00
_cell.angle_gamma   90.00
#
_symmetry.space_group_name_H-M   'P 1'
#
loop_
_entity.id
_entity.type
_entity.pdbx_description
1 polymer ?
#
loop_
_entity_poly.entity_id
_entity_poly.type
_entity_poly.pdbx_seq_one_letter_code
_entity_poly.pdbx_strand_id
1 'polypeptide(L)' 'MRLYVVSSFEFNSAPSVCDCLAHRFGYAADRPERVRKYPSDMTDAEWAVVRDALPVPA' A
#
# COMPACT_ATOMS: atom_id res chain seq x y z
N MET A 1 -3.31 26.00 3.66
CA MET A 1 -3.39 24.80 2.80
C MET A 1 -1.97 24.42 2.40
N ARG A 2 -1.43 23.30 2.88
CA ARG A 2 -0.03 22.92 2.64
C ARG A 2 -0.02 21.80 1.61
N LEU A 3 0.41 22.13 0.39
CA LEU A 3 0.63 21.16 -0.67
C LEU A 3 1.99 20.49 -0.40
N TYR A 4 1.99 19.17 -0.26
CA TYR A 4 3.23 18.39 -0.24
C TYR A 4 3.50 17.89 -1.66
N VAL A 5 4.76 17.97 -2.09
CA VAL A 5 5.21 17.33 -3.33
C VAL A 5 5.54 15.88 -3.00
N VAL A 6 4.95 14.94 -3.73
CA VAL A 6 5.40 13.55 -3.70
C VAL A 6 6.61 13.49 -4.61
N SER A 7 7.81 13.44 -4.02
CA SER A 7 9.00 13.10 -4.78
C SER A 7 8.92 11.61 -5.10
N SER A 8 8.80 11.27 -6.39
CA SER A 8 9.05 9.91 -6.85
C SER A 8 10.52 9.59 -6.57
N PHE A 9 10.78 8.78 -5.56
CA PHE A 9 12.10 8.19 -5.40
C PHE A 9 12.22 7.03 -6.38
N GLU A 10 13.08 7.19 -7.39
CA GLU A 10 13.54 6.03 -8.15
C GLU A 10 14.38 5.15 -7.22
N PHE A 11 13.98 3.89 -7.09
CA PHE A 11 14.75 2.90 -6.37
C PHE A 11 15.99 2.58 -7.22
N ASN A 12 17.13 3.21 -6.90
CA ASN A 12 18.38 3.09 -7.66
C ASN A 12 19.12 1.79 -7.32
N SER A 13 18.44 0.66 -7.42
CA SER A 13 19.07 -0.66 -7.39
C SER A 13 19.37 -1.06 -8.83
N ALA A 14 20.65 -1.25 -9.16
CA ALA A 14 21.05 -1.94 -10.39
C ALA A 14 20.28 -3.27 -10.52
N PRO A 15 20.02 -3.79 -11.74
CA PRO A 15 19.22 -4.99 -11.94
C PRO A 15 19.96 -6.26 -11.49
N SER A 16 20.20 -6.41 -10.19
CA SER A 16 20.05 -7.71 -9.54
C SER A 16 18.55 -8.03 -9.60
N VAL A 17 18.17 -9.18 -10.14
CA VAL A 17 16.77 -9.62 -10.28
C VAL A 17 16.02 -9.38 -8.97
N CYS A 18 15.32 -8.24 -8.87
CA CYS A 18 14.56 -7.90 -7.67
C CYS A 18 13.38 -8.85 -7.63
N ASP A 19 13.33 -9.71 -6.61
CA ASP A 19 12.19 -10.61 -6.39
C ASP A 19 10.97 -9.87 -5.79
N CYS A 20 11.03 -8.55 -5.74
CA CYS A 20 9.93 -7.73 -5.26
C CYS A 20 8.73 -7.83 -6.21
N LEU A 21 7.57 -8.06 -5.60
CA LEU A 21 6.30 -8.22 -6.32
C LEU A 21 5.95 -7.02 -7.20
N ALA A 22 6.42 -5.81 -6.85
CA ALA A 22 6.24 -4.61 -7.64
C ALA A 22 6.92 -4.68 -9.02
N HIS A 23 8.14 -5.22 -9.11
CA HIS A 23 8.79 -5.43 -10.42
C HIS A 23 8.16 -6.59 -11.20
N ARG A 24 7.68 -7.63 -10.51
CA ARG A 24 7.04 -8.79 -11.17
C ARG A 24 5.63 -8.50 -11.69
N PHE A 25 4.82 -7.76 -10.94
CA PHE A 25 3.39 -7.59 -11.21
C PHE A 25 2.97 -6.13 -11.47
N GLY A 26 3.91 -5.19 -11.39
CA GLY A 26 3.67 -3.76 -11.43
C GLY A 26 3.39 -3.18 -10.05
N TYR A 27 3.57 -1.86 -9.91
CA TYR A 27 3.26 -1.15 -8.68
C TYR A 27 1.75 -1.16 -8.41
N ALA A 28 1.36 -1.39 -7.15
CA ALA A 28 -0.05 -1.52 -6.80
C ALA A 28 -0.84 -0.22 -6.97
N ALA A 29 -0.19 0.95 -6.81
CA ALA A 29 -0.86 2.24 -6.95
C ALA A 29 -1.12 2.64 -8.42
N ASP A 30 -0.48 1.96 -9.39
CA ASP A 30 -0.75 2.18 -10.81
C ASP A 30 -2.01 1.43 -11.29
N ARG A 31 -2.62 0.62 -10.43
CA ARG A 31 -3.83 -0.14 -10.72
C ARG A 31 -5.06 0.63 -10.20
N PRO A 32 -6.23 0.51 -10.88
CA PRO A 32 -7.48 1.03 -10.34
C PRO A 32 -7.82 0.37 -9.00
N GLU A 33 -8.56 1.10 -8.15
CA GLU A 33 -9.00 0.62 -6.85
C GLU A 33 -9.68 -0.75 -6.97
N ARG A 34 -9.28 -1.69 -6.11
CA ARG A 34 -9.84 -3.03 -6.16
C ARG A 34 -11.24 -3.01 -5.56
N VAL A 35 -12.19 -3.66 -6.25
CA VAL A 35 -13.49 -3.95 -5.65
C VAL A 35 -13.27 -4.81 -4.41
N ARG A 36 -13.75 -4.35 -3.24
CA ARG A 36 -13.62 -5.09 -1.97
C ARG A 36 -14.23 -6.48 -2.15
N LYS A 37 -13.40 -7.53 -2.05
CA LYS A 37 -13.81 -8.93 -2.29
C LYS A 37 -14.49 -9.56 -1.08
N TYR A 38 -14.29 -8.96 0.09
CA TYR A 38 -14.94 -9.34 1.33
C TYR A 38 -15.91 -8.21 1.70
N PRO A 39 -17.19 -8.50 1.98
CA PRO A 39 -18.09 -7.55 2.59
C PRO A 39 -17.68 -7.42 4.05
N SER A 40 -16.62 -6.64 4.30
CA SER A 40 -16.46 -6.06 5.62
C SER A 40 -17.51 -4.96 5.69
N ASP A 41 -18.55 -5.19 6.47
CA ASP A 41 -19.50 -4.16 6.90
C ASP A 41 -18.81 -3.04 7.71
N MET A 42 -17.59 -3.29 8.16
CA MET A 42 -16.73 -2.32 8.81
C MET A 42 -16.41 -1.10 7.93
N THR A 43 -16.85 0.06 8.41
CA THR A 43 -16.52 1.38 7.89
C THR A 43 -15.04 1.70 8.12
N ASP A 44 -14.51 2.69 7.40
CA ASP A 44 -13.12 3.13 7.59
C ASP A 44 -12.86 3.67 9.01
N ALA A 45 -13.90 4.19 9.68
CA ALA A 45 -13.85 4.64 11.06
C ALA A 45 -13.70 3.47 12.04
N GLU A 46 -14.48 2.41 11.86
CA GLU A 46 -14.37 1.18 12.66
C GLU A 46 -13.04 0.46 12.37
N TRP A 47 -12.57 0.48 11.11
CA TRP A 47 -11.26 -0.07 10.75
C TRP A 47 -10.10 0.69 11.42
N ALA A 48 -10.22 2.00 11.62
CA ALA A 48 -9.21 2.77 12.36
C ALA A 48 -9.06 2.26 13.80
N VAL A 49 -10.17 1.95 14.48
CA VAL A 49 -10.17 1.40 15.84
C VAL A 49 -9.54 0.00 15.86
N VAL A 50 -9.88 -0.86 14.91
CA VAL A 50 -9.33 -2.23 14.83
C VAL A 50 -7.82 -2.21 14.55
N ARG A 51 -7.35 -1.32 13.66
CA ARG A 51 -5.92 -1.21 13.33
C ARG A 51 -5.05 -0.94 14.56
N ASP A 52 -5.51 -0.13 15.49
CA ASP A 52 -4.77 0.18 16.72
C ASP A 52 -4.66 -1.04 17.65
N ALA A 53 -5.57 -2.02 17.54
CA ALA A 53 -5.56 -3.26 18.30
C ALA A 53 -4.76 -4.39 17.63
N LEU A 54 -4.31 -4.22 16.38
CA LEU A 54 -3.55 -5.26 15.67
C LEU A 54 -2.13 -5.39 16.26
N PRO A 55 -1.62 -6.62 16.47
CA PRO A 55 -0.27 -6.80 16.96
C PRO A 55 0.74 -6.31 15.93
N VAL A 56 1.69 -5.48 16.38
CA VAL A 56 2.86 -5.09 15.58
C VAL A 56 3.89 -6.23 15.67
N PRO A 57 4.34 -6.82 14.54
CA PRO A 57 5.42 -7.79 14.56
C PRO A 57 6.68 -7.19 15.20
N ALA A 58 7.37 -7.99 16.02
CA ALA A 58 8.66 -7.63 16.61
C ALA A 58 9.78 -7.61 15.56
#